data_AF-A0A7J8WN99-F1
#
_entry.id   AF-A0A7J8WN99-F1
#
_cell.length_a   1.000
_cell.length_b   1.000
_cell.length_c   1.000
_cell.angle_alpha   90.00
_cell.angle_beta   90.00
_cell.angle_gamma   90.00
#
_symmetry.space_group_name_H-M   'P 1'
#
loop_
_entity.id
_entity.type
_entity.pdbx_description
1 polymer ?
#
loop_
_entity_poly.entity_id
_entity_poly.type
_entity_poly.pdbx_seq_one_letter_code
_entity_poly.pdbx_strand_id
1 'polypeptide(L)'
;MAYLKLDLLTLLTSSLLKDFKLFNCAENDFVVAVSAFGSAAAGTVSVPSTVLATGIDDEILAKSFKTDVYTIQKLKAGFAPKA
;
A
#
# COMPACT_ATOMS: atom_id res chain seq x y z
N MET A 1 -36.20 -8.98 22.72
CA MET A 1 -35.20 -9.94 22.23
C MET A 1 -35.49 -10.22 20.76
N ALA A 2 -34.99 -9.39 19.85
CA ALA A 2 -35.10 -9.62 18.41
C ALA A 2 -33.74 -9.29 17.80
N TYR A 3 -32.91 -10.31 17.60
CA TYR A 3 -31.67 -10.16 16.87
C TYR A 3 -31.97 -10.42 15.40
N LEU A 4 -31.78 -9.38 14.58
CA LEU A 4 -31.99 -9.40 13.15
C LEU A 4 -31.14 -10.51 12.51
N LYS A 5 -31.82 -11.35 11.71
CA LYS A 5 -31.21 -12.30 10.79
C LYS A 5 -30.40 -11.50 9.76
N LEU A 6 -29.08 -11.50 9.90
CA LEU A 6 -28.18 -10.84 8.97
C LEU A 6 -28.02 -11.75 7.74
N ASP A 7 -28.63 -11.37 6.61
CA ASP A 7 -28.60 -12.16 5.37
C ASP A 7 -27.22 -12.12 4.72
N LEU A 8 -26.70 -13.31 4.40
CA LEU A 8 -25.36 -13.56 3.84
C LEU A 8 -25.12 -12.82 2.51
N LEU A 9 -26.19 -12.51 1.77
CA LEU A 9 -26.15 -11.80 0.50
C LEU A 9 -25.85 -10.30 0.65
N THR A 10 -26.24 -9.67 1.77
CA THR A 10 -26.01 -8.23 2.04
C THR A 10 -24.58 -7.97 2.51
N LEU A 11 -23.92 -8.99 3.07
CA LEU A 11 -22.48 -8.96 3.44
C LEU A 11 -21.58 -9.08 2.19
N LEU A 12 -22.06 -9.74 1.13
CA LEU A 12 -21.32 -9.97 -0.12
C LEU A 12 -21.28 -8.74 -1.06
N THR A 13 -22.30 -7.86 -1.02
CA THR A 13 -22.38 -6.71 -1.94
C THR A 13 -21.87 -5.38 -1.37
N SER A 14 -21.57 -5.30 -0.07
CA SER A 14 -21.19 -4.05 0.62
C SER A 14 -19.68 -3.80 0.78
N SER A 15 -18.80 -4.67 0.27
CA SER A 15 -17.34 -4.48 0.37
C SER A 15 -16.57 -4.99 -0.84
N LEU A 16 -17.16 -4.87 -2.05
CA LEU A 16 -16.40 -4.92 -3.29
C LEU A 16 -15.18 -4.01 -3.16
N LEU A 17 -14.00 -4.64 -3.05
CA LEU A 17 -12.69 -4.05 -3.32
C LEU A 17 -12.43 -2.70 -2.64
N LYS A 18 -12.32 -2.68 -1.30
CA LYS A 18 -11.66 -1.55 -0.61
C LYS A 18 -10.18 -1.63 -0.94
N ASP A 19 -9.72 -0.75 -1.82
CA ASP A 19 -8.37 -0.65 -2.37
C ASP A 19 -7.29 -1.16 -1.39
N PHE A 20 -6.62 -2.24 -1.78
CA PHE A 20 -5.77 -3.10 -0.95
C PHE A 20 -4.82 -2.33 -0.02
N LYS A 21 -5.21 -2.17 1.26
CA LYS A 21 -4.33 -1.70 2.34
C LYS A 21 -4.51 -2.55 3.60
N LEU A 22 -3.46 -3.28 3.94
CA LEU A 22 -3.35 -4.08 5.15
C LEU A 22 -2.26 -3.44 6.02
N PHE A 23 -2.66 -2.66 7.01
CA PHE A 23 -1.76 -2.08 8.01
C PHE A 23 -2.06 -2.72 9.36
N ASN A 24 -1.06 -3.35 9.96
CA ASN A 24 -1.19 -3.86 11.32
C ASN A 24 -1.06 -2.68 12.31
N CYS A 25 -2.12 -2.43 13.09
CA CYS A 25 -2.16 -1.33 14.06
C CYS A 25 -1.79 -1.79 15.48
N ALA A 26 -1.78 -3.11 15.75
CA ALA A 26 -1.48 -3.68 17.05
C ALA A 26 0.00 -4.09 17.13
N GLU A 27 0.73 -3.55 18.11
CA GLU A 27 2.19 -3.71 18.20
C GLU A 27 2.65 -5.15 18.49
N ASN A 28 1.81 -5.97 19.12
CA ASN A 28 2.17 -7.31 19.59
C ASN A 28 1.32 -8.44 19.01
N ASP A 29 0.37 -8.12 18.12
CA ASP A 29 -0.49 -9.12 17.51
C ASP A 29 -0.04 -9.44 16.08
N PHE A 30 0.05 -10.73 15.79
CA PHE A 30 0.38 -11.22 14.46
C PHE A 30 -0.89 -11.33 13.60
N VAL A 31 -0.91 -10.64 12.47
CA VAL A 31 -2.03 -10.65 11.50
C VAL A 31 -1.58 -11.26 10.19
N VAL A 32 -2.29 -12.30 9.74
CA VAL A 32 -2.11 -12.89 8.40
C VAL A 32 -3.25 -12.43 7.50
N ALA A 33 -2.91 -11.94 6.33
CA ALA A 33 -3.87 -11.62 5.28
C ALA A 33 -3.57 -12.46 4.04
N VAL A 34 -4.61 -13.11 3.50
CA VAL A 34 -4.52 -13.96 2.31
C VAL A 34 -5.30 -13.28 1.19
N SER A 35 -4.65 -13.06 0.06
CA SER A 35 -5.27 -12.56 -1.17
C SER A 35 -4.97 -13.50 -2.33
N ALA A 36 -5.88 -13.54 -3.30
CA ALA A 36 -5.72 -14.31 -4.53
C ALA A 36 -5.69 -13.34 -5.71
N PHE A 37 -4.74 -13.52 -6.63
CA PHE A 37 -4.68 -12.77 -7.87
C PHE A 37 -5.19 -13.63 -9.02
N GLY A 38 -5.99 -13.04 -9.90
CA GLY A 38 -6.60 -13.74 -11.04
C GLY A 38 -5.64 -14.03 -12.21
N SER A 39 -4.35 -13.78 -12.06
CA SER A 39 -3.35 -14.05 -13.10
C SER A 39 -2.09 -14.71 -12.54
N ALA A 40 -1.44 -15.52 -13.38
CA ALA A 40 -0.18 -16.18 -13.03
C ALA A 40 0.99 -15.19 -12.90
N ALA A 41 0.86 -13.99 -13.47
CA ALA A 41 1.82 -12.91 -13.37
C ALA A 41 1.18 -11.73 -12.63
N ALA A 42 1.20 -11.78 -11.29
CA ALA A 42 0.54 -10.79 -10.45
C ALA A 42 1.08 -9.36 -10.56
N GLY A 43 2.24 -9.18 -11.20
CA GLY A 43 2.76 -7.87 -11.62
C GLY A 43 2.72 -6.82 -10.49
N THR A 44 3.11 -7.19 -9.28
CA THR A 44 3.04 -6.30 -8.14
C THR A 44 4.15 -5.26 -8.22
N VAL A 45 3.77 -3.99 -8.07
CA VAL A 45 4.71 -2.87 -8.12
C VAL A 45 4.60 -2.09 -6.82
N SER A 46 5.69 -2.05 -6.05
CA SER A 46 5.75 -1.27 -4.83
C SER A 46 5.95 0.21 -5.18
N VAL A 47 4.87 0.98 -5.08
CA VAL A 47 4.84 2.42 -5.42
C VAL A 47 5.95 3.22 -4.73
N PRO A 48 6.22 3.07 -3.41
CA PRO A 48 7.30 3.84 -2.77
C PRO A 48 8.67 3.51 -3.37
N SER A 49 8.97 2.24 -3.61
CA SER A 49 10.26 1.84 -4.19
C SER A 49 10.39 2.26 -5.66
N THR A 50 9.31 2.20 -6.44
CA THR A 50 9.39 2.57 -7.86
C THR A 50 9.48 4.07 -8.09
N VAL A 51 9.00 4.88 -7.15
CA VAL A 51 9.10 6.34 -7.26
C VAL A 51 10.37 6.86 -6.59
N LEU A 52 10.80 6.28 -5.46
CA LEU A 52 11.92 6.81 -4.66
C LEU A 52 13.26 6.10 -4.88
N ALA A 53 13.28 4.86 -5.38
CA ALA A 53 14.53 4.11 -5.57
C ALA A 53 14.90 3.92 -7.06
N THR A 54 14.12 4.48 -7.97
CA THR A 54 14.43 4.47 -9.41
C THR A 54 15.22 5.73 -9.80
N GLY A 55 15.80 5.73 -11.00
CA GLY A 55 16.61 6.85 -11.53
C GLY A 55 15.83 8.12 -11.88
N ILE A 56 14.71 8.39 -11.21
CA ILE A 56 13.97 9.65 -11.36
C ILE A 56 14.79 10.77 -10.69
N ASP A 57 14.89 11.88 -11.40
CA ASP A 57 15.61 13.08 -10.97
C ASP A 57 14.93 13.77 -9.78
N ASP A 58 15.75 14.27 -8.85
CA ASP A 58 15.28 14.84 -7.59
C ASP A 58 14.47 16.13 -7.78
N GLU A 59 14.73 16.93 -8.81
CA GLU A 59 13.96 18.14 -9.10
C GLU A 59 12.57 17.80 -9.63
N ILE A 60 12.45 16.72 -10.43
CA ILE A 60 11.16 16.22 -10.92
C ILE A 60 10.32 15.72 -9.74
N LEU A 61 10.93 14.90 -8.87
CA LEU A 61 10.33 14.42 -7.64
C LEU A 61 9.88 15.57 -6.73
N ALA A 62 10.73 16.58 -6.52
CA ALA A 62 10.42 17.74 -5.70
C ALA A 62 9.19 18.50 -6.21
N LYS A 63 9.09 18.70 -7.53
CA LYS A 63 7.91 19.32 -8.16
C LYS A 63 6.65 18.45 -8.01
N SER A 64 6.74 17.14 -8.24
CA SER A 64 5.60 16.22 -8.14
C SER A 64 5.03 16.12 -6.72
N PHE A 65 5.91 16.05 -5.72
CA PHE A 65 5.53 15.95 -4.31
C PHE A 65 5.28 17.31 -3.65
N LYS A 66 5.42 18.41 -4.39
CA LYS A 66 5.33 19.79 -3.87
C LYS A 66 6.19 19.99 -2.62
N THR A 67 7.43 19.50 -2.70
CA THR A 67 8.42 19.54 -1.62
C THR A 67 9.76 20.06 -2.15
N ASP A 68 10.80 20.03 -1.34
CA ASP A 68 12.14 20.45 -1.69
C ASP A 68 13.08 19.26 -1.99
N VAL A 69 14.15 19.52 -2.73
CA VAL A 69 15.15 18.53 -3.15
C VAL A 69 15.85 17.87 -1.95
N TYR A 70 16.04 18.59 -0.85
CA TYR A 70 16.68 18.04 0.34
C TYR A 70 15.77 17.02 1.04
N THR A 71 14.47 17.29 1.11
CA THR A 71 13.45 16.35 1.59
C THR A 71 13.37 15.11 0.69
N ILE A 72 13.40 15.26 -0.63
CA ILE A 72 13.44 14.10 -1.55
C ILE A 72 14.68 13.25 -1.32
N GLN A 73 15.88 13.84 -1.22
CA GLN A 73 17.10 13.07 -0.97
C GLN A 73 17.04 12.29 0.35
N LYS A 74 16.44 12.87 1.41
CA LYS A 74 16.20 12.17 2.68
C LYS A 74 15.28 10.96 2.48
N LEU A 75 14.20 11.11 1.70
CA LEU A 75 13.28 10.03 1.39
C LEU A 75 13.97 8.93 0.57
N LYS A 76 14.73 9.28 -0.47
CA LYS A 76 15.49 8.32 -1.29
C LYS A 76 16.53 7.56 -0.46
N ALA A 77 17.22 8.23 0.46
CA ALA A 77 18.19 7.60 1.36
C ALA A 77 17.55 6.54 2.27
N GLY A 78 16.29 6.73 2.69
CA GLY A 78 15.54 5.73 3.46
C GLY A 78 15.18 4.47 2.68
N PHE A 79 15.24 4.52 1.35
CA PHE A 79 14.94 3.40 0.44
C PHE A 79 16.18 2.83 -0.27
N ALA A 80 17.38 3.32 0.04
CA ALA A 80 18.62 2.81 -0.54
C ALA A 80 18.91 1.36 -0.08
N PRO A 81 19.45 0.48 -0.95
CA PRO A 81 19.86 -0.86 -0.55
C PRO A 81 20.87 -0.80 0.59
N LYS A 82 20.66 -1.61 1.63
CA LYS A 82 21.63 -1.75 2.71
C LYS A 82 22.76 -2.66 2.22
N ALA A 83 23.99 -2.16 2.25
CA ALA A 83 25.22 -2.88 1.89
C ALA A 83 25.51 -4.05 2.84
#